data_AF-A0A2K8PSG1-F1
#
_entry.id   AF-A0A2K8PSG1-F1
#
_cell.length_a   1.000
_cell.length_b   1.000
_cell.length_c   1.000
_cell.angle_alpha   90.00
_cell.angle_beta   90.00
_cell.angle_gamma   90.00
#
_symmetry.space_group_name_H-M   'P 1'
#
loop_
_entity.id
_entity.type
_entity.pdbx_description
1 polymer ?
#
loop_
_entity_poly.entity_id
_entity_poly.type
_entity_poly.pdbx_seq_one_letter_code
_entity_poly.pdbx_strand_id
1 'polypeptide(L)'
;MEQADAFVIMVGGMGTLDEATEILELKKHGRTGKPVVLLNTAGFYDGLREQLHRMQEEGFLPIPLAELVFIADEPADALAFLENTVTST
;
A
#
# COMPACT_ATOMS: atom_id res chain seq x y z
N MET A 1 2.84 1.52 -15.11
CA MET A 1 1.73 1.06 -14.23
C MET A 1 0.63 0.30 -14.97
N GLU A 2 0.36 0.56 -16.25
CA GLU A 2 -0.80 0.00 -16.95
C GLU A 2 -0.81 -1.54 -17.03
N GLN A 3 0.35 -2.18 -17.19
CA GLN A 3 0.48 -3.64 -17.34
C GLN A 3 0.62 -4.42 -16.02
N ALA A 4 0.68 -3.74 -14.87
CA ALA A 4 0.78 -4.42 -13.57
C ALA A 4 -0.61 -4.80 -13.05
N ASP A 5 -0.76 -5.96 -12.42
CA ASP A 5 -2.03 -6.33 -11.78
C ASP A 5 -2.09 -5.88 -10.31
N ALA A 6 -0.93 -5.68 -9.69
CA ALA A 6 -0.76 -5.26 -8.30
C ALA A 6 0.57 -4.53 -8.10
N PHE A 7 0.71 -3.87 -6.94
CA PHE A 7 1.95 -3.22 -6.53
C PHE A 7 2.38 -3.71 -5.14
N VAL A 8 3.67 -4.02 -5.00
CA VAL A 8 4.29 -4.34 -3.70
C VAL A 8 5.44 -3.37 -3.47
N ILE A 9 5.32 -2.57 -2.42
CA ILE A 9 6.33 -1.62 -1.97
C ILE A 9 7.23 -2.36 -0.99
N MET A 10 8.45 -2.66 -1.43
CA MET A 10 9.48 -3.28 -0.61
C MET A 10 10.30 -2.23 0.15
N VAL A 11 11.10 -2.67 1.13
CA VAL A 11 12.04 -1.81 1.84
C VAL A 11 12.96 -1.07 0.87
N GLY A 12 13.02 0.25 1.02
CA GLY A 12 13.81 1.14 0.19
C GLY A 12 13.91 2.55 0.77
N GLY A 13 14.63 3.41 0.06
CA GLY A 13 14.86 4.80 0.44
C GLY A 13 13.80 5.76 -0.08
N MET A 14 14.18 7.04 -0.21
CA MET A 14 13.25 8.10 -0.64
C MET A 14 12.64 7.87 -2.03
N GLY A 15 13.41 7.34 -2.99
CA GLY A 15 12.87 7.05 -4.32
C GLY A 15 11.75 6.02 -4.30
N THR A 16 11.85 4.99 -3.44
CA THR A 16 10.79 4.01 -3.23
C THR A 16 9.55 4.63 -2.62
N LEU A 17 9.72 5.57 -1.68
CA LEU A 17 8.59 6.29 -1.08
C LEU A 17 7.94 7.27 -2.06
N ASP A 18 8.71 7.91 -2.94
CA ASP A 18 8.19 8.78 -4.00
C ASP A 18 7.25 7.98 -4.92
N GLU A 19 7.72 6.85 -5.46
CA GLU A 19 6.92 5.93 -6.28
C GLU A 19 5.71 5.36 -5.53
N ALA A 20 5.88 5.02 -4.24
CA ALA A 20 4.79 4.57 -3.39
C ALA A 20 3.69 5.64 -3.25
N THR A 21 4.07 6.89 -2.98
CA THR A 21 3.09 7.97 -2.87
C THR A 21 2.39 8.25 -4.19
N GLU A 22 3.06 8.12 -5.34
CA GLU A 22 2.43 8.25 -6.65
C GLU A 22 1.31 7.22 -6.86
N ILE A 23 1.56 5.94 -6.56
CA ILE A 23 0.51 4.91 -6.70
C ILE A 23 -0.64 5.11 -5.71
N LEU A 24 -0.35 5.51 -4.47
CA LEU A 24 -1.38 5.79 -3.46
C LEU A 24 -2.23 7.00 -3.86
N GLU A 25 -1.63 8.04 -4.44
CA GLU A 25 -2.35 9.20 -4.98
C GLU A 25 -3.29 8.82 -6.13
N LEU A 26 -2.85 7.94 -7.05
CA LEU A 26 -3.72 7.44 -8.12
C LEU A 26 -4.89 6.65 -7.56
N LYS A 27 -4.66 5.81 -6.54
CA LYS A 27 -5.70 5.00 -5.90
C LYS A 27 -6.69 5.87 -5.13
N LYS A 28 -6.19 6.85 -4.38
CA LYS A 28 -6.98 7.87 -3.67
C LYS A 28 -7.97 8.60 -4.58
N HIS A 29 -7.55 8.91 -5.82
CA HIS A 29 -8.38 9.58 -6.81
C HIS A 29 -9.23 8.61 -7.66
N GLY A 30 -9.26 7.31 -7.33
CA GLY A 30 -10.01 6.30 -8.08
C GLY A 30 -9.49 6.05 -9.50
N ARG A 31 -8.27 6.47 -9.81
CA ARG A 31 -7.65 6.30 -11.15
C ARG A 31 -7.09 4.89 -11.34
N THR A 32 -6.97 4.11 -10.27
CA THR A 32 -6.59 2.70 -10.31
C THR A 32 -7.29 1.94 -9.17
N GLY A 33 -7.84 0.77 -9.48
CA GLY A 33 -8.38 -0.17 -8.48
C GLY A 33 -7.35 -1.18 -7.98
N LYS A 34 -6.15 -1.21 -8.58
CA LYS A 34 -5.14 -2.27 -8.35
C LYS A 34 -4.72 -2.34 -6.88
N PRO A 35 -4.61 -3.53 -6.28
CA PRO A 35 -4.16 -3.66 -4.89
C PRO A 35 -2.72 -3.14 -4.73
N VAL A 36 -2.48 -2.50 -3.58
CA VAL A 36 -1.17 -1.97 -3.19
C VAL A 36 -0.83 -2.57 -1.84
N VAL A 37 0.36 -3.16 -1.73
CA VAL A 37 0.89 -3.73 -0.49
C VAL A 37 2.13 -2.97 -0.06
N LEU A 38 2.20 -2.56 1.20
CA LEU A 38 3.43 -2.13 1.86
C LEU A 38 4.00 -3.31 2.63
N LEU A 39 5.15 -3.83 2.20
CA LEU A 39 5.82 -4.96 2.83
C LEU A 39 6.80 -4.46 3.91
N ASN A 40 6.36 -4.53 5.16
CA ASN A 40 7.05 -4.06 6.35
C ASN A 40 7.92 -5.16 7.01
N THR A 41 8.79 -5.80 6.22
CA THR A 41 9.64 -6.87 6.78
C THR A 41 10.53 -6.34 7.90
N ALA A 42 10.62 -7.09 9.00
CA ALA A 42 11.42 -6.76 10.18
C ALA A 42 11.13 -5.36 10.79
N GLY A 43 9.92 -4.83 10.59
CA GLY A 43 9.48 -3.56 11.18
C GLY A 43 10.13 -2.30 10.59
N PHE A 44 10.77 -2.39 9.41
CA PHE A 44 11.49 -1.26 8.80
C PHE A 44 10.63 0.00 8.64
N TYR A 45 9.36 -0.17 8.28
CA TYR A 45 8.35 0.85 8.08
C TYR A 45 7.37 1.02 9.25
N ASP A 46 7.69 0.56 10.47
CA ASP A 46 6.80 0.75 11.64
C ASP A 46 6.45 2.24 11.87
N GLY A 47 7.44 3.13 11.74
CA GLY A 47 7.20 4.57 11.84
C GLY A 47 6.30 5.12 10.71
N LEU A 48 6.41 4.57 9.51
CA LEU A 48 5.54 4.95 8.39
C LEU A 48 4.11 4.42 8.60
N ARG A 49 3.96 3.17 9.06
CA ARG A 49 2.68 2.58 9.47
C ARG A 49 1.99 3.48 10.49
N GLU A 50 2.69 3.88 11.54
CA GLU A 50 2.17 4.79 12.56
C GLU A 50 1.72 6.13 11.96
N GLN A 51 2.56 6.71 11.09
CA GLN A 51 2.23 7.97 10.42
C GLN A 51 0.98 7.86 9.54
N LEU A 52 0.79 6.76 8.82
CA LEU A 52 -0.39 6.51 7.98
C LEU A 52 -1.65 6.33 8.83
N HIS A 53 -1.57 5.62 9.95
CA HIS A 53 -2.69 5.50 10.89
C HIS A 53 -3.06 6.86 11.49
N ARG A 54 -2.07 7.67 11.87
CA ARG A 54 -2.32 9.04 12.37
C ARG A 54 -3.01 9.91 11.32
N MET A 55 -2.60 9.83 10.05
CA MET A 55 -3.29 10.53 8.96
C MET A 55 -4.76 10.10 8.84
N GLN A 56 -5.07 8.82 9.06
CA GLN A 56 -6.46 8.36 9.08
C GLN A 56 -7.23 8.92 10.28
N GLU A 57 -6.68 8.77 11.48
CA GLU A 57 -7.32 9.17 12.74
C GLU A 57 -7.59 10.67 12.82
N GLU A 58 -6.68 11.48 12.28
CA GLU A 58 -6.80 12.93 12.24
C GLU A 58 -7.58 13.45 11.00
N GLY A 59 -8.08 12.55 10.13
CA GLY A 59 -8.95 12.91 9.01
C GLY A 59 -8.23 13.48 7.77
N PHE A 60 -6.93 13.22 7.62
CA PHE A 60 -6.16 13.62 6.45
C PHE A 60 -6.28 12.65 5.26
N LEU A 61 -6.76 11.42 5.47
CA LEU A 61 -7.05 10.49 4.38
C LEU A 61 -8.51 10.67 3.90
N PRO A 62 -8.73 10.91 2.60
CA PRO A 62 -10.09 11.08 2.07
C PRO A 62 -10.85 9.75 1.89
N ILE A 63 -10.14 8.63 1.98
CA ILE A 63 -10.68 7.27 1.99
C ILE A 63 -9.99 6.45 3.10
N PRO A 64 -10.57 5.34 3.58
CA PRO A 64 -9.95 4.50 4.59
C PRO A 64 -8.55 4.04 4.19
N LEU A 65 -7.61 3.98 5.15
CA LEU A 65 -6.24 3.51 4.92
C LEU A 65 -6.22 2.09 4.34
N ALA A 66 -7.11 1.22 4.82
CA ALA A 66 -7.24 -0.15 4.31
C ALA A 66 -7.69 -0.21 2.84
N GLU A 67 -8.35 0.83 2.33
CA GLU A 67 -8.68 0.97 0.92
C GLU A 67 -7.52 1.56 0.11
N LEU A 68 -6.54 2.22 0.75
CA LEU A 68 -5.34 2.75 0.09
C LEU A 68 -4.22 1.72 0.00
N VAL A 69 -3.94 1.00 1.08
CA VAL A 69 -2.80 0.09 1.15
C VAL A 69 -3.03 -1.01 2.18
N PHE A 70 -2.67 -2.23 1.81
CA PHE A 70 -2.54 -3.34 2.75
C PHE A 70 -1.11 -3.37 3.30
N ILE A 71 -0.94 -3.41 4.62
CA ILE A 71 0.38 -3.45 5.23
C ILE A 71 0.63 -4.89 5.71
N ALA A 72 1.65 -5.53 5.14
CA ALA A 72 2.03 -6.91 5.43
C ALA A 72 3.37 -6.94 6.17
N ASP A 73 3.49 -7.73 7.23
CA ASP A 73 4.76 -7.93 7.94
C ASP A 73 5.59 -9.06 7.31
N GLU A 74 4.93 -10.06 6.73
CA GLU A 74 5.58 -11.19 6.06
C GLU A 74 5.23 -11.25 4.56
N PRO A 75 6.17 -11.71 3.69
CA PRO A 75 5.90 -11.88 2.26
C PRO A 75 4.73 -12.83 1.95
N ALA A 76 4.51 -13.83 2.81
CA ALA A 76 3.41 -14.77 2.69
C ALA A 76 2.04 -14.06 2.83
N ASP A 77 1.92 -13.11 3.74
CA ASP A 77 0.69 -12.34 3.94
C ASP A 77 0.41 -11.43 2.73
N ALA A 78 1.46 -10.83 2.17
CA ALA A 78 1.36 -10.03 0.95
C ALA A 78 0.84 -10.87 -0.21
N LEU A 79 1.40 -12.06 -0.43
CA LEU A 79 0.96 -12.96 -1.51
C LEU A 79 -0.48 -13.44 -1.30
N ALA A 80 -0.81 -13.89 -0.09
CA ALA A 80 -2.17 -14.33 0.23
C ALA A 80 -3.21 -13.22 0.01
N PHE A 81 -2.89 -11.97 0.39
CA PHE A 81 -3.76 -10.82 0.12
C PHE A 81 -3.95 -10.59 -1.39
N LEU A 82 -2.87 -10.64 -2.16
CA LEU A 82 -2.91 -10.41 -3.60
C LEU A 82 -3.65 -11.50 -4.36
N GLU A 83 -3.45 -12.77 -4.03
CA GLU A 83 -4.17 -13.90 -4.64
C GLU A 83 -5.69 -13.75 -4.41
N ASN A 84 -6.11 -13.41 -3.19
CA ASN A 84 -7.53 -13.19 -2.90
C ASN A 84 -8.13 -11.99 -3.64
N THR A 85 -7.33 -10.95 -3.89
CA THR A 85 -7.82 -9.69 -4.47
C THR A 85 -7.78 -9.70 -5.99
N VAL A 86 -6.71 -10.24 -6.59
CA VAL A 86 -6.48 -10.24 -8.04
C VAL A 86 -7.27 -11.36 -8.73
N THR A 87 -7.39 -12.54 -8.11
CA THR A 87 -8.14 -13.67 -8.71
C THR A 87 -9.67 -13.49 -8.63
N SER A 88 -10.14 -12.52 -7.86
CA SER A 88 -11.57 -12.20 -7.73
C SER A 88 -12.10 -11.21 -8.78
N THR A 89 -11.28 -10.83 -9.77
CA THR A 89 -11.66 -9.97 -10.92
C THR A 89 -11.62 -10.78 -12.21
#